data_AF-A0A1F9Z9Z9-F1
#
_entry.id   AF-A0A1F9Z9Z9-F1
#
_cell.length_a   1.000
_cell.length_b   1.000
_cell.length_c   1.000
_cell.angle_alpha   90.00
_cell.angle_beta   90.00
_cell.angle_gamma   90.00
#
_symmetry.space_group_name_H-M   'P 1'
#
loop_
_entity.id
_entity.type
_entity.pdbx_description
1 polymer ?
#
loop_
_entity_poly.entity_id
_entity_poly.type
_entity_poly.pdbx_seq_one_letter_code
_entity_poly.pdbx_strand_id
1 'polypeptide(L)'
;MKGWLETLTTEAFLRGLSPALLPFLMSAPARKVARAQLKRIYVLGESGDMAGEYVLDPDCPIDYNDFLKVLPEDGIGDRESLFVGEYVFTAFQSGSFVFVLLSRGQLSSEDFDWTALLLTAADSHLAAASGKTLPVRASEAKAPVPADKALAEREARVKAHEGELVKLEARLNADEANLKGRAEEVERQKQRLVALSDYLSQVRQSVTAGVGKAAKSLELAEHIAAGSRATVQEDQRKEISAARQTLEAERKALLAARGDLEAKYRDAAERAKTLEKDLEASAAALATERALAATREAEAQRTRVEIETRVQELSQRFAAMAKERLVASHRPAEPTDAAKQAIEMEKASLGKERKFLQRRAIEVLEREEQVRDREAKTQERERALTERERALAAREAEVARIETTAPSAPAPAAPVQPDVDAARKDIERRVKIIQQKALELLDREEKLRKRAAELEAMESRLAGGVPAK
;
A
#
# COMPACT_ATOMS: atom_id res chain seq x y z
N MET A 1 -57.15 23.62 37.77
CA MET A 1 -56.81 24.25 36.46
C MET A 1 -55.53 23.53 36.02
N LYS A 2 -55.51 22.64 35.00
CA LYS A 2 -55.93 22.69 33.58
C LYS A 2 -55.11 23.67 32.75
N GLY A 3 -54.59 23.18 31.60
CA GLY A 3 -53.58 23.80 30.74
C GLY A 3 -52.20 23.12 30.92
N TRP A 4 -51.53 22.44 29.97
CA TRP A 4 -51.75 22.27 28.51
C TRP A 4 -51.65 23.59 27.72
N LEU A 5 -50.75 23.80 26.74
CA LEU A 5 -49.64 23.01 26.15
C LEU A 5 -48.38 23.95 26.03
N GLU A 6 -47.28 23.77 25.29
CA GLU A 6 -46.89 22.87 24.18
C GLU A 6 -45.34 22.64 24.15
N THR A 7 -44.65 22.92 23.03
CA THR A 7 -43.24 22.59 22.71
C THR A 7 -42.37 23.84 22.47
N LEU A 8 -41.04 23.71 22.60
CA LEU A 8 -40.08 23.98 21.51
C LEU A 8 -38.61 23.63 21.87
N THR A 9 -37.93 23.01 20.89
CA THR A 9 -36.47 22.86 20.65
C THR A 9 -35.45 23.24 21.75
N THR A 10 -34.67 22.24 22.20
CA THR A 10 -33.38 22.42 22.87
C THR A 10 -32.27 22.80 21.89
N GLU A 11 -32.04 24.10 21.69
CA GLU A 11 -30.79 24.62 21.10
C GLU A 11 -29.78 25.05 22.19
N ALA A 12 -28.56 25.37 21.74
CA ALA A 12 -27.51 26.08 22.50
C ALA A 12 -26.85 25.36 23.70
N PHE A 13 -26.05 24.31 23.42
CA PHE A 13 -24.88 23.97 24.25
C PHE A 13 -23.60 23.61 23.46
N LEU A 14 -23.30 24.40 22.41
CA LEU A 14 -21.98 24.40 21.74
C LEU A 14 -21.38 25.82 21.68
N ARG A 15 -20.85 26.28 22.81
CA ARG A 15 -19.91 27.42 22.91
C ARG A 15 -18.90 27.14 24.01
N GLY A 16 -17.65 26.81 23.65
CA GLY A 16 -16.60 26.64 24.66
C GLY A 16 -15.41 25.74 24.33
N LEU A 17 -14.84 25.79 23.12
CA LEU A 17 -13.46 25.36 22.87
C LEU A 17 -12.86 26.20 21.73
N SER A 18 -11.55 26.47 21.81
CA SER A 18 -10.87 27.55 21.08
C SER A 18 -10.17 27.08 19.80
N PRO A 19 -9.96 27.96 18.80
CA PRO A 19 -9.47 27.60 17.46
C PRO A 19 -7.94 27.37 17.40
N ALA A 20 -7.37 26.66 18.36
CA ALA A 20 -5.92 26.52 18.56
C ALA A 20 -5.36 25.09 18.38
N LEU A 21 -6.20 24.11 18.05
CA LEU A 21 -5.81 22.69 17.88
C LEU A 21 -6.07 22.13 16.47
N LEU A 22 -6.23 23.00 15.47
CA LEU A 22 -6.43 22.61 14.07
C LEU A 22 -5.17 22.43 13.17
N PRO A 23 -3.90 22.70 13.58
CA PRO A 23 -2.74 22.47 12.72
C PRO A 23 -1.94 21.17 13.02
N PHE A 24 -2.55 20.13 13.60
CA PHE A 24 -1.88 18.84 13.84
C PHE A 24 -2.52 17.61 13.19
N LEU A 25 -3.52 17.81 12.31
CA LEU A 25 -3.93 16.82 11.29
C LEU A 25 -3.31 17.17 9.94
N MET A 26 -1.99 17.38 9.91
CA MET A 26 -1.26 17.63 8.67
C MET A 26 -1.08 16.33 7.88
N SER A 27 -1.98 16.14 6.92
CA SER A 27 -1.73 15.49 5.63
C SER A 27 -0.82 14.25 5.65
N ALA A 28 -1.41 13.09 5.95
CA ALA A 28 -1.02 11.91 5.17
C ALA A 28 -1.13 12.26 3.67
N PRO A 29 -0.19 11.83 2.81
CA PRO A 29 -0.13 12.30 1.44
C PRO A 29 -1.42 11.96 0.70
N ALA A 30 -2.05 12.97 0.10
CA ALA A 30 -3.19 12.77 -0.77
C ALA A 30 -2.79 11.86 -1.93
N ARG A 31 -3.12 10.57 -1.80
CA ARG A 31 -3.20 9.66 -2.94
C ARG A 31 -4.16 10.33 -3.91
N LYS A 32 -3.73 10.49 -5.18
CA LYS A 32 -4.68 10.78 -6.25
C LYS A 32 -5.70 9.65 -6.19
N VAL A 33 -6.91 9.91 -5.68
CA VAL A 33 -7.98 8.90 -5.68
C VAL A 33 -8.26 8.63 -7.14
N ALA A 34 -7.95 7.42 -7.59
CA ALA A 34 -8.26 7.00 -8.95
C ALA A 34 -9.79 6.99 -9.06
N ARG A 35 -10.34 7.99 -9.75
CA ARG A 35 -11.79 8.23 -9.82
C ARG A 35 -12.47 6.92 -10.23
N ALA A 36 -13.36 6.44 -9.38
CA ALA A 36 -13.93 5.10 -9.48
C ALA A 36 -14.52 4.89 -10.87
N GLN A 37 -13.99 3.90 -11.60
CA GLN A 37 -14.49 3.62 -12.94
C GLN A 37 -15.72 2.74 -12.82
N LEU A 38 -16.91 3.32 -13.00
CA LEU A 38 -18.16 2.57 -13.10
C LEU A 38 -18.09 1.59 -14.27
N LYS A 39 -18.54 0.34 -14.06
CA LYS A 39 -18.46 -0.76 -15.03
C LYS A 39 -19.84 -1.33 -15.36
N ARG A 40 -20.64 -1.62 -14.34
CA ARG A 40 -22.02 -2.09 -14.50
C ARG A 40 -22.90 -1.54 -13.38
N ILE A 41 -24.21 -1.47 -13.62
CA ILE A 41 -25.21 -1.19 -12.58
C ILE A 41 -26.26 -2.29 -12.64
N TYR A 42 -26.48 -2.99 -11.55
CA TYR A 42 -27.56 -3.96 -11.39
C TYR A 42 -28.73 -3.28 -10.67
N VAL A 43 -29.95 -3.55 -11.14
CA VAL A 43 -31.19 -3.08 -10.50
C VAL A 43 -31.91 -4.30 -9.93
N LEU A 44 -32.14 -4.30 -8.62
CA LEU A 44 -32.86 -5.35 -7.90
C LEU A 44 -34.25 -4.83 -7.52
N GLY A 45 -35.25 -5.70 -7.62
CA GLY A 45 -36.59 -5.43 -7.10
C GLY A 45 -36.70 -5.64 -5.59
N GLU A 46 -37.88 -5.36 -5.05
CA GLU A 46 -38.24 -5.50 -3.62
C GLU A 46 -38.02 -6.92 -3.06
N SER A 47 -38.05 -7.95 -3.91
CA SER A 47 -37.75 -9.35 -3.57
C SER A 47 -36.27 -9.75 -3.62
N GLY A 48 -35.38 -8.83 -4.02
CA GLY A 48 -33.97 -9.14 -4.31
C GLY A 48 -33.72 -9.73 -5.71
N ASP A 49 -34.78 -9.98 -6.50
CA ASP A 49 -34.66 -10.45 -7.88
C ASP A 49 -34.04 -9.39 -8.79
N MET A 50 -33.20 -9.82 -9.75
CA MET A 50 -32.59 -8.92 -10.74
C MET A 50 -33.63 -8.41 -11.74
N ALA A 51 -34.02 -7.14 -11.59
CA ALA A 51 -34.94 -6.44 -12.47
C ALA A 51 -34.27 -5.89 -13.75
N GLY A 52 -32.95 -5.66 -13.72
CA GLY A 52 -32.19 -5.26 -14.91
C GLY A 52 -30.69 -5.09 -14.69
N GLU A 53 -29.94 -5.00 -15.79
CA GLU A 53 -28.50 -4.78 -15.82
C GLU A 53 -28.16 -3.70 -16.86
N TYR A 54 -27.37 -2.70 -16.45
CA TYR A 54 -26.80 -1.67 -17.32
C TYR A 54 -25.30 -1.86 -17.41
N VAL A 55 -24.83 -2.47 -18.50
CA VAL A 55 -23.40 -2.63 -18.79
C VAL A 55 -22.84 -1.33 -19.36
N LEU A 56 -21.92 -0.69 -18.64
CA LEU A 56 -21.22 0.53 -19.06
C LEU A 56 -19.83 0.21 -19.65
N ASP A 57 -19.23 -0.89 -19.23
CA ASP A 57 -17.98 -1.43 -19.74
C ASP A 57 -18.16 -2.94 -20.04
N PRO A 58 -18.22 -3.35 -21.33
CA PRO A 58 -18.45 -4.75 -21.71
C PRO A 58 -17.25 -5.66 -21.46
N ASP A 59 -16.05 -5.10 -21.28
CA ASP A 59 -14.83 -5.86 -20.99
C ASP A 59 -14.67 -6.16 -19.47
N CYS A 60 -15.67 -5.80 -18.65
CA CYS A 60 -15.67 -6.08 -17.22
C CYS A 60 -15.92 -7.59 -16.94
N PRO A 61 -14.98 -8.30 -16.29
CA PRO A 61 -15.01 -9.76 -16.14
C PRO A 61 -15.81 -10.25 -14.92
N ILE A 62 -16.65 -9.39 -14.33
CA ILE A 62 -17.44 -9.68 -13.13
C ILE A 62 -18.93 -9.54 -13.48
N ASP A 63 -19.66 -10.63 -13.30
CA ASP A 63 -21.10 -10.72 -13.59
C ASP A 63 -21.95 -10.67 -12.30
N TYR A 64 -23.27 -10.58 -12.45
CA TYR A 64 -24.22 -10.66 -11.32
C TYR A 64 -24.03 -11.92 -10.46
N ASN A 65 -23.61 -13.03 -11.07
CA ASN A 65 -23.31 -14.28 -10.36
C ASN A 65 -22.11 -14.15 -9.40
N ASP A 66 -21.24 -13.15 -9.55
CA ASP A 66 -20.12 -12.89 -8.65
C ASP A 66 -20.51 -11.93 -7.52
N PHE A 67 -21.47 -11.03 -7.75
CA PHE A 67 -22.14 -10.28 -6.68
C PHE A 67 -22.84 -11.24 -5.70
N LEU A 68 -23.64 -12.17 -6.21
CA LEU A 68 -24.39 -13.13 -5.39
C LEU A 68 -23.52 -14.07 -4.54
N LYS A 69 -22.23 -14.25 -4.89
CA LYS A 69 -21.27 -15.05 -4.09
C LYS A 69 -20.65 -14.27 -2.93
N VAL A 70 -20.82 -12.95 -2.91
CA VAL A 70 -20.15 -12.02 -1.98
C VAL A 70 -21.16 -11.22 -1.15
N LEU A 71 -22.41 -11.16 -1.60
CA LEU A 71 -23.56 -10.69 -0.82
C LEU A 71 -23.67 -11.48 0.51
N PRO A 72 -23.64 -10.82 1.68
CA PRO A 72 -23.88 -11.48 2.97
C PRO A 72 -25.29 -12.08 3.07
N GLU A 73 -25.46 -13.08 3.95
CA GLU A 73 -26.77 -13.70 4.21
C GLU A 73 -27.78 -12.73 4.84
N ASP A 74 -27.29 -11.71 5.57
CA ASP A 74 -28.08 -10.58 6.10
C ASP A 74 -28.45 -9.53 5.02
N GLY A 75 -27.95 -9.67 3.79
CA GLY A 75 -28.10 -8.71 2.70
C GLY A 75 -26.99 -7.65 2.63
N ILE A 76 -27.28 -6.51 1.98
CA ILE A 76 -26.39 -5.35 1.87
C ILE A 76 -27.18 -4.07 2.19
N GLY A 77 -26.66 -3.23 3.07
CA GLY A 77 -27.30 -1.97 3.49
C GLY A 77 -27.13 -0.82 2.48
N ASP A 78 -27.92 0.24 2.66
CA ASP A 78 -27.76 1.48 1.87
C ASP A 78 -26.36 2.07 2.05
N ARG A 79 -25.71 2.43 0.93
CA ARG A 79 -24.33 2.94 0.83
C ARG A 79 -23.24 1.97 1.28
N GLU A 80 -23.57 0.73 1.67
CA GLU A 80 -22.56 -0.28 1.98
C GLU A 80 -21.81 -0.73 0.72
N SER A 81 -20.57 -1.17 0.90
CA SER A 81 -19.65 -1.48 -0.20
C SER A 81 -18.92 -2.80 0.03
N LEU A 82 -19.18 -3.79 -0.84
CA LEU A 82 -18.53 -5.10 -0.84
C LEU A 82 -17.35 -5.11 -1.82
N PHE A 83 -16.25 -5.78 -1.45
CA PHE A 83 -14.99 -5.73 -2.18
C PHE A 83 -14.66 -7.06 -2.87
N VAL A 84 -14.48 -7.02 -4.19
CA VAL A 84 -14.18 -8.19 -5.04
C VAL A 84 -12.90 -7.92 -5.83
N GLY A 85 -11.76 -8.15 -5.17
CA GLY A 85 -10.44 -7.88 -5.71
C GLY A 85 -10.21 -6.38 -5.94
N GLU A 86 -10.11 -5.97 -7.20
CA GLU A 86 -9.97 -4.55 -7.58
C GLU A 86 -11.32 -3.82 -7.75
N TYR A 87 -12.43 -4.54 -7.66
CA TYR A 87 -13.76 -4.03 -7.91
C TYR A 87 -14.56 -3.90 -6.61
N VAL A 88 -15.53 -3.00 -6.61
CA VAL A 88 -16.38 -2.67 -5.46
C VAL A 88 -17.83 -2.71 -5.93
N PHE A 89 -18.68 -3.41 -5.20
CA PHE A 89 -20.13 -3.34 -5.35
C PHE A 89 -20.69 -2.44 -4.26
N THR A 90 -21.29 -1.32 -4.64
CA THR A 90 -21.93 -0.39 -3.69
C THR A 90 -23.44 -0.39 -3.91
N ALA A 91 -24.22 -0.69 -2.87
CA ALA A 91 -25.68 -0.63 -2.94
C ALA A 91 -26.21 0.76 -2.59
N PHE A 92 -27.30 1.15 -3.26
CA PHE A 92 -28.10 2.32 -2.93
C PHE A 92 -29.57 1.91 -2.95
N GLN A 93 -30.29 2.16 -1.85
CA GLN A 93 -31.72 1.85 -1.75
C GLN A 93 -32.55 3.07 -2.17
N SER A 94 -33.42 2.91 -3.18
CA SER A 94 -34.36 3.96 -3.60
C SER A 94 -35.74 3.35 -3.83
N GLY A 95 -36.70 3.75 -2.99
CA GLY A 95 -38.09 3.29 -3.10
C GLY A 95 -38.21 1.77 -3.01
N SER A 96 -38.77 1.16 -4.05
CA SER A 96 -38.95 -0.30 -4.17
C SER A 96 -37.79 -1.02 -4.90
N PHE A 97 -36.67 -0.33 -5.16
CA PHE A 97 -35.53 -0.87 -5.90
C PHE A 97 -34.20 -0.67 -5.16
N VAL A 98 -33.29 -1.62 -5.33
CA VAL A 98 -31.90 -1.50 -4.85
C VAL A 98 -30.97 -1.47 -6.06
N PHE A 99 -30.20 -0.39 -6.18
CA PHE A 99 -29.24 -0.19 -7.26
C PHE A 99 -27.86 -0.59 -6.75
N VAL A 100 -27.28 -1.63 -7.34
CA VAL A 100 -25.92 -2.10 -7.00
C VAL A 100 -24.97 -1.68 -8.10
N LEU A 101 -24.11 -0.71 -7.81
CA LEU A 101 -23.13 -0.18 -8.76
C LEU A 101 -21.81 -0.93 -8.60
N LEU A 102 -21.31 -1.47 -9.71
CA LEU A 102 -20.01 -2.11 -9.80
C LEU A 102 -18.98 -1.10 -10.33
N SER A 103 -18.04 -0.67 -9.48
CA SER A 103 -16.92 0.19 -9.85
C SER A 103 -15.56 -0.53 -9.72
N ARG A 104 -14.56 -0.10 -10.49
CA ARG A 104 -13.15 -0.43 -10.24
C ARG A 104 -12.54 0.72 -9.44
N GLY A 105 -12.12 0.42 -8.21
CA GLY A 105 -11.75 1.42 -7.19
C GLY A 105 -12.93 1.97 -6.38
N GLN A 106 -12.61 2.49 -5.18
CA GLN A 106 -13.58 3.06 -4.22
C GLN A 106 -14.18 4.38 -4.73
N LEU A 107 -15.50 4.51 -4.62
CA LEU A 107 -16.23 5.78 -4.80
C LEU A 107 -15.79 6.78 -3.72
N SER A 108 -15.70 8.08 -4.07
CA SER A 108 -15.50 9.13 -3.08
C SER A 108 -16.83 9.56 -2.46
N SER A 109 -16.83 10.15 -1.25
CA SER A 109 -18.05 10.63 -0.58
C SER A 109 -18.89 11.58 -1.44
N GLU A 110 -18.24 12.38 -2.30
CA GLU A 110 -18.92 13.24 -3.27
C GLU A 110 -19.62 12.42 -4.36
N ASP A 111 -18.99 11.35 -4.87
CA ASP A 111 -19.63 10.45 -5.85
C ASP A 111 -20.86 9.76 -5.23
N PHE A 112 -20.80 9.32 -3.96
CA PHE A 112 -21.94 8.69 -3.25
C PHE A 112 -23.20 9.58 -3.22
N ASP A 113 -23.05 10.86 -2.85
CA ASP A 113 -24.21 11.76 -2.75
C ASP A 113 -24.73 12.19 -4.14
N TRP A 114 -23.86 12.29 -5.15
CA TRP A 114 -24.29 12.48 -6.54
C TRP A 114 -25.02 11.26 -7.11
N THR A 115 -24.57 10.03 -6.84
CA THR A 115 -25.30 8.82 -7.28
C THR A 115 -26.62 8.66 -6.54
N ALA A 116 -26.66 8.91 -5.23
CA ALA A 116 -27.91 8.87 -4.47
C ALA A 116 -28.93 9.87 -5.02
N LEU A 117 -28.52 11.12 -5.26
CA LEU A 117 -29.42 12.16 -5.81
C LEU A 117 -29.90 11.84 -7.23
N LEU A 118 -29.02 11.30 -8.09
CA LEU A 118 -29.39 10.86 -9.45
C LEU A 118 -30.36 9.68 -9.41
N LEU A 119 -30.17 8.72 -8.51
CA LEU A 119 -31.04 7.55 -8.37
C LEU A 119 -32.41 7.92 -7.79
N THR A 120 -32.48 8.78 -6.77
CA THR A 120 -33.76 9.32 -6.27
C THR A 120 -34.53 10.07 -7.37
N ALA A 121 -33.83 10.82 -8.24
CA ALA A 121 -34.45 11.45 -9.39
C ALA A 121 -34.94 10.41 -10.43
N ALA A 122 -34.14 9.39 -10.73
CA ALA A 122 -34.51 8.32 -11.66
C ALA A 122 -35.70 7.48 -11.15
N ASP A 123 -35.76 7.19 -9.85
CA ASP A 123 -36.85 6.49 -9.18
C ASP A 123 -38.18 7.27 -9.31
N SER A 124 -38.14 8.60 -9.17
CA SER A 124 -39.32 9.45 -9.43
C SER A 124 -39.87 9.34 -10.87
N HIS A 125 -39.02 8.97 -11.84
CA HIS A 125 -39.42 8.68 -13.22
C HIS A 125 -39.81 7.20 -13.44
N LEU A 126 -39.19 6.25 -12.73
CA LEU A 126 -39.48 4.82 -12.83
C LEU A 126 -40.80 4.46 -12.13
N ALA A 127 -41.10 5.06 -10.97
CA ALA A 127 -42.40 4.96 -10.30
C ALA A 127 -43.55 5.52 -11.15
N ALA A 128 -43.27 6.47 -12.06
CA ALA A 128 -44.24 6.96 -13.05
C ALA A 128 -44.37 6.03 -14.29
N ALA A 129 -43.42 5.12 -14.51
CA ALA A 129 -43.39 4.19 -15.65
C ALA A 129 -43.90 2.78 -15.31
N SER A 130 -43.72 2.31 -14.07
CA SER A 130 -44.13 0.98 -13.60
C SER A 130 -45.63 0.70 -13.71
N GLY A 131 -46.46 1.74 -13.85
CA GLY A 131 -47.89 1.64 -14.16
C GLY A 131 -48.24 1.11 -15.57
N LYS A 132 -47.27 0.66 -16.39
CA LYS A 132 -47.51 0.08 -17.73
C LYS A 132 -46.70 -1.20 -17.98
N THR A 133 -47.36 -2.34 -17.91
CA THR A 133 -46.82 -3.67 -18.23
C THR A 133 -46.81 -3.97 -19.72
N LEU A 134 -45.72 -4.54 -20.25
CA LEU A 134 -45.61 -5.12 -21.60
C LEU A 134 -44.69 -6.37 -21.60
N PRO A 135 -44.80 -7.29 -22.59
CA PRO A 135 -44.38 -8.68 -22.43
C PRO A 135 -42.96 -9.05 -22.91
N VAL A 136 -42.45 -10.16 -22.37
CA VAL A 136 -41.14 -10.79 -22.65
C VAL A 136 -41.13 -11.52 -23.99
N ARG A 137 -39.94 -11.65 -24.60
CA ARG A 137 -39.70 -12.42 -25.84
C ARG A 137 -38.52 -13.39 -25.64
N ALA A 138 -38.69 -14.66 -26.00
CA ALA A 138 -37.69 -15.71 -25.77
C ALA A 138 -36.57 -15.76 -26.84
N SER A 139 -35.44 -16.37 -26.48
CA SER A 139 -34.29 -16.70 -27.34
C SER A 139 -34.05 -18.21 -27.41
N GLU A 140 -33.30 -18.66 -28.42
CA GLU A 140 -33.27 -20.06 -28.87
C GLU A 140 -32.23 -20.94 -28.11
N ALA A 141 -32.55 -22.24 -27.97
CA ALA A 141 -31.75 -23.20 -27.22
C ALA A 141 -30.82 -24.06 -28.11
N LYS A 142 -29.76 -24.61 -27.51
CA LYS A 142 -28.82 -25.55 -28.14
C LYS A 142 -28.81 -26.90 -27.41
N ALA A 143 -28.44 -27.97 -28.11
CA ALA A 143 -28.75 -29.36 -27.75
C ALA A 143 -28.18 -29.85 -26.39
N PRO A 144 -28.83 -30.83 -25.73
CA PRO A 144 -28.56 -31.20 -24.33
C PRO A 144 -27.41 -32.21 -24.12
N VAL A 145 -26.76 -32.09 -22.96
CA VAL A 145 -25.90 -33.11 -22.34
C VAL A 145 -26.79 -34.04 -21.47
N PRO A 146 -26.53 -35.36 -21.37
CA PRO A 146 -27.31 -36.26 -20.51
C PRO A 146 -27.34 -35.79 -19.05
N ALA A 147 -28.55 -35.53 -18.54
CA ALA A 147 -28.79 -34.81 -17.29
C ALA A 147 -28.13 -35.46 -16.07
N ASP A 148 -28.12 -36.79 -15.99
CA ASP A 148 -27.63 -37.54 -14.83
C ASP A 148 -26.15 -37.25 -14.52
N LYS A 149 -25.33 -37.02 -15.56
CA LYS A 149 -23.93 -36.63 -15.40
C LYS A 149 -23.80 -35.19 -14.89
N ALA A 150 -24.62 -34.28 -15.40
CA ALA A 150 -24.66 -32.90 -14.92
C ALA A 150 -25.17 -32.79 -13.48
N LEU A 151 -26.06 -33.70 -13.04
CA LEU A 151 -26.49 -33.80 -11.64
C LEU A 151 -25.37 -34.36 -10.75
N ALA A 152 -24.72 -35.46 -11.14
CA ALA A 152 -23.60 -36.02 -10.40
C ALA A 152 -22.43 -35.03 -10.25
N GLU A 153 -22.11 -34.26 -11.29
CA GLU A 153 -21.11 -33.18 -11.21
C GLU A 153 -21.54 -32.02 -10.30
N ARG A 154 -22.84 -31.70 -10.23
CA ARG A 154 -23.36 -30.68 -9.30
C ARG A 154 -23.27 -31.17 -7.86
N GLU A 155 -23.70 -32.40 -7.57
CA GLU A 155 -23.57 -32.99 -6.24
C GLU A 155 -22.11 -33.07 -5.77
N ALA A 156 -21.18 -33.41 -6.67
CA ALA A 156 -19.75 -33.44 -6.34
C ALA A 156 -19.20 -32.05 -5.98
N ARG A 157 -19.67 -30.99 -6.67
CA ARG A 157 -19.31 -29.58 -6.36
C ARG A 157 -19.94 -29.12 -5.05
N VAL A 158 -21.21 -29.44 -4.80
CA VAL A 158 -21.88 -29.13 -3.52
C VAL A 158 -21.14 -29.78 -2.35
N LYS A 159 -20.85 -31.08 -2.43
CA LYS A 159 -20.09 -31.81 -1.39
C LYS A 159 -18.65 -31.29 -1.22
N ALA A 160 -18.04 -30.75 -2.27
CA ALA A 160 -16.76 -30.05 -2.17
C ALA A 160 -16.88 -28.73 -1.39
N HIS A 161 -17.88 -27.90 -1.70
CA HIS A 161 -18.12 -26.63 -1.02
C HIS A 161 -18.60 -26.80 0.43
N GLU A 162 -19.47 -27.78 0.73
CA GLU A 162 -19.79 -28.20 2.10
C GLU A 162 -18.50 -28.55 2.88
N GLY A 163 -17.62 -29.33 2.24
CA GLY A 163 -16.29 -29.67 2.76
C GLY A 163 -15.28 -28.51 2.79
N GLU A 164 -15.60 -27.33 2.24
CA GLU A 164 -14.81 -26.10 2.35
C GLU A 164 -15.38 -25.19 3.45
N LEU A 165 -16.71 -25.04 3.53
CA LEU A 165 -17.41 -24.32 4.58
C LEU A 165 -17.05 -24.86 5.97
N VAL A 166 -17.11 -26.18 6.18
CA VAL A 166 -16.72 -26.80 7.47
C VAL A 166 -15.24 -26.52 7.83
N LYS A 167 -14.35 -26.30 6.85
CA LYS A 167 -12.96 -25.90 7.11
C LYS A 167 -12.83 -24.40 7.44
N LEU A 168 -13.71 -23.56 6.89
CA LEU A 168 -13.77 -22.14 7.21
C LEU A 168 -14.40 -21.90 8.59
N GLU A 169 -15.50 -22.60 8.92
CA GLU A 169 -16.09 -22.65 10.25
C GLU A 169 -15.06 -23.09 11.30
N ALA A 170 -14.31 -24.17 11.04
CA ALA A 170 -13.26 -24.63 11.94
C ALA A 170 -12.12 -23.60 12.15
N ARG A 171 -11.82 -22.78 11.13
CA ARG A 171 -10.86 -21.68 11.24
C ARG A 171 -11.43 -20.50 12.03
N LEU A 172 -12.66 -20.07 11.73
CA LEU A 172 -13.33 -18.98 12.46
C LEU A 172 -13.48 -19.31 13.95
N ASN A 173 -13.85 -20.54 14.30
CA ASN A 173 -13.90 -21.01 15.69
C ASN A 173 -12.51 -20.99 16.37
N ALA A 174 -11.44 -21.34 15.64
CA ALA A 174 -10.07 -21.27 16.15
C ALA A 174 -9.61 -19.81 16.34
N ASP A 175 -9.94 -18.91 15.41
CA ASP A 175 -9.59 -17.49 15.50
C ASP A 175 -10.41 -16.75 16.55
N GLU A 176 -11.67 -17.11 16.77
CA GLU A 176 -12.45 -16.70 17.94
C GLU A 176 -11.77 -17.11 19.26
N ALA A 177 -11.29 -18.35 19.36
CA ALA A 177 -10.56 -18.82 20.53
C ALA A 177 -9.23 -18.06 20.72
N ASN A 178 -8.51 -17.78 19.63
CA ASN A 178 -7.30 -16.94 19.64
C ASN A 178 -7.60 -15.51 20.12
N LEU A 179 -8.69 -14.90 19.65
CA LEU A 179 -9.12 -13.55 20.06
C LEU A 179 -9.57 -13.49 21.52
N LYS A 180 -10.32 -14.50 21.99
CA LYS A 180 -10.72 -14.64 23.41
C LYS A 180 -9.49 -14.77 24.30
N GLY A 181 -8.52 -15.63 23.95
CA GLY A 181 -7.26 -15.77 24.68
C GLY A 181 -6.39 -14.50 24.68
N ARG A 182 -6.39 -13.72 23.59
CA ARG A 182 -5.73 -12.40 23.54
C ARG A 182 -6.43 -11.37 24.43
N ALA A 183 -7.77 -11.36 24.45
CA ALA A 183 -8.54 -10.47 25.32
C ALA A 183 -8.28 -10.78 26.81
N GLU A 184 -8.22 -12.05 27.19
CA GLU A 184 -7.81 -12.45 28.54
C GLU A 184 -6.39 -11.97 28.91
N GLU A 185 -5.40 -12.13 28.03
CA GLU A 185 -4.03 -11.70 28.36
C GLU A 185 -3.91 -10.18 28.43
N VAL A 186 -4.66 -9.42 27.61
CA VAL A 186 -4.80 -7.97 27.76
C VAL A 186 -5.43 -7.62 29.11
N GLU A 187 -6.44 -8.36 29.58
CA GLU A 187 -7.04 -8.12 30.89
C GLU A 187 -6.07 -8.46 32.05
N ARG A 188 -5.29 -9.55 31.94
CA ARG A 188 -4.20 -9.85 32.87
C ARG A 188 -3.13 -8.74 32.88
N GLN A 189 -2.83 -8.14 31.73
CA GLN A 189 -1.90 -7.00 31.64
C GLN A 189 -2.48 -5.74 32.33
N LYS A 190 -3.77 -5.42 32.14
CA LYS A 190 -4.44 -4.34 32.89
C LYS A 190 -4.37 -4.60 34.40
N GLN A 191 -4.68 -5.80 34.86
CA GLN A 191 -4.63 -6.18 36.28
C GLN A 191 -3.21 -6.03 36.85
N ARG A 192 -2.16 -6.43 36.10
CA ARG A 192 -0.76 -6.19 36.48
C ARG A 192 -0.45 -4.68 36.59
N LEU A 193 -0.94 -3.85 35.67
CA LEU A 193 -0.75 -2.39 35.71
C LEU A 193 -1.47 -1.73 36.90
N VAL A 194 -2.69 -2.17 37.22
CA VAL A 194 -3.43 -1.72 38.42
C VAL A 194 -2.64 -2.09 39.69
N ALA A 195 -2.22 -3.34 39.83
CA ALA A 195 -1.42 -3.79 40.98
C ALA A 195 -0.09 -3.05 41.11
N LEU A 196 0.56 -2.66 40.00
CA LEU A 196 1.73 -1.79 40.02
C LEU A 196 1.39 -0.37 40.48
N SER A 197 0.24 0.19 40.10
CA SER A 197 -0.22 1.50 40.56
C SER A 197 -0.59 1.52 42.06
N ASP A 198 -1.16 0.43 42.57
CA ASP A 198 -1.43 0.21 43.99
C ASP A 198 -0.12 0.07 44.77
N TYR A 199 0.84 -0.72 44.26
CA TYR A 199 2.17 -0.86 44.86
C TYR A 199 2.93 0.47 44.91
N LEU A 200 2.93 1.27 43.82
CA LEU A 200 3.52 2.61 43.83
C LEU A 200 2.83 3.54 44.82
N SER A 201 1.51 3.42 44.99
CA SER A 201 0.74 4.16 45.99
C SER A 201 1.10 3.73 47.42
N GLN A 202 1.27 2.43 47.68
CA GLN A 202 1.72 1.87 48.95
C GLN A 202 3.16 2.27 49.29
N VAL A 203 4.07 2.26 48.31
CA VAL A 203 5.45 2.75 48.45
C VAL A 203 5.46 4.25 48.73
N ARG A 204 4.63 5.05 48.05
CA ARG A 204 4.49 6.48 48.35
C ARG A 204 4.02 6.72 49.78
N GLN A 205 3.06 5.94 50.27
CA GLN A 205 2.58 6.01 51.66
C GLN A 205 3.63 5.52 52.68
N SER A 206 4.39 4.47 52.36
CA SER A 206 5.44 3.97 53.26
C SER A 206 6.64 4.93 53.31
N VAL A 207 6.95 5.63 52.22
CA VAL A 207 7.94 6.72 52.17
C VAL A 207 7.48 7.95 52.96
N THR A 208 6.22 8.42 52.83
CA THR A 208 5.76 9.56 53.63
C THR A 208 5.66 9.22 55.12
N ALA A 209 5.20 8.00 55.48
CA ALA A 209 5.24 7.51 56.85
C ALA A 209 6.69 7.31 57.35
N GLY A 210 7.60 6.89 56.48
CA GLY A 210 9.03 6.74 56.74
C GLY A 210 9.69 8.09 57.03
N VAL A 211 9.43 9.12 56.22
CA VAL A 211 9.88 10.51 56.45
C VAL A 211 9.28 11.07 57.74
N GLY A 212 8.01 10.82 58.03
CA GLY A 212 7.37 11.23 59.28
C GLY A 212 7.95 10.53 60.53
N LYS A 213 8.42 9.28 60.40
CA LYS A 213 9.19 8.58 61.44
C LYS A 213 10.62 9.10 61.53
N ALA A 214 11.26 9.38 60.39
CA ALA A 214 12.62 9.91 60.31
C ALA A 214 12.73 11.27 61.00
N ALA A 215 11.78 12.19 60.74
CA ALA A 215 11.68 13.48 61.42
C ALA A 215 11.59 13.32 62.96
N LYS A 216 10.68 12.47 63.45
CA LYS A 216 10.55 12.18 64.90
C LYS A 216 11.79 11.49 65.48
N SER A 217 12.46 10.63 64.71
CA SER A 217 13.73 10.03 65.12
C SER A 217 14.88 11.04 65.10
N LEU A 218 14.79 12.11 64.31
CA LEU A 218 15.76 13.19 64.24
C LEU A 218 15.56 14.16 65.41
N GLU A 219 14.32 14.50 65.77
CA GLU A 219 13.97 15.19 67.02
C GLU A 219 14.51 14.42 68.25
N LEU A 220 14.29 13.10 68.29
CA LEU A 220 14.87 12.23 69.33
C LEU A 220 16.39 12.13 69.24
N ALA A 221 16.97 12.12 68.04
CA ALA A 221 18.41 12.09 67.85
C ALA A 221 19.08 13.42 68.21
N GLU A 222 18.41 14.57 68.11
CA GLU A 222 18.89 15.87 68.61
C GLU A 222 18.94 15.85 70.14
N HIS A 223 17.94 15.27 70.81
CA HIS A 223 17.98 14.99 72.25
C HIS A 223 19.10 14.02 72.65
N ILE A 224 19.36 12.96 71.85
CA ILE A 224 20.42 11.97 72.14
C ILE A 224 21.83 12.50 71.77
N ALA A 225 21.96 13.36 70.76
CA ALA A 225 23.21 14.00 70.34
C ALA A 225 23.68 15.08 71.32
N ALA A 226 22.91 15.40 72.36
CA ALA A 226 23.39 16.09 73.55
C ALA A 226 24.20 15.17 74.50
N GLY A 227 24.04 13.84 74.39
CA GLY A 227 24.55 12.86 75.36
C GLY A 227 25.82 12.07 74.98
N SER A 228 26.14 11.89 73.69
CA SER A 228 27.35 11.14 73.27
C SER A 228 28.02 11.75 72.04
N ARG A 229 29.31 12.11 72.17
CA ARG A 229 30.05 12.85 71.11
C ARG A 229 31.49 12.42 70.81
N ALA A 230 32.13 11.63 71.69
CA ALA A 230 33.52 11.18 71.57
C ALA A 230 33.86 10.45 70.25
N THR A 231 33.75 9.12 70.27
CA THR A 231 34.33 8.23 69.24
C THR A 231 33.42 8.00 68.03
N VAL A 232 32.13 7.79 68.25
CA VAL A 232 31.13 7.52 67.19
C VAL A 232 31.08 8.64 66.13
N GLN A 233 31.43 9.88 66.50
CA GLN A 233 31.49 11.00 65.54
C GLN A 233 32.58 10.85 64.49
N GLU A 234 33.71 10.20 64.75
CA GLU A 234 34.80 10.14 63.76
C GLU A 234 34.48 9.18 62.62
N ASP A 235 33.93 8.00 62.93
CA ASP A 235 33.58 7.02 61.90
C ASP A 235 32.35 7.47 61.10
N GLN A 236 31.34 8.06 61.75
CA GLN A 236 30.23 8.72 61.04
C GLN A 236 30.72 9.86 60.12
N ARG A 237 31.72 10.65 60.52
CA ARG A 237 32.31 11.69 59.65
C ARG A 237 33.02 11.06 58.44
N LYS A 238 33.72 9.93 58.61
CA LYS A 238 34.36 9.19 57.51
C LYS A 238 33.31 8.67 56.53
N GLU A 239 32.28 7.98 57.02
CA GLU A 239 31.15 7.46 56.22
C GLU A 239 30.42 8.58 55.46
N ILE A 240 30.08 9.69 56.13
CA ILE A 240 29.46 10.86 55.50
C ILE A 240 30.38 11.48 54.44
N SER A 241 31.69 11.49 54.65
CA SER A 241 32.64 11.99 53.64
C SER A 241 32.72 11.08 52.41
N ALA A 242 32.70 9.75 52.59
CA ALA A 242 32.69 8.78 51.50
C ALA A 242 31.37 8.85 50.71
N ALA A 243 30.22 8.91 51.39
CA ALA A 243 28.90 9.05 50.78
C ALA A 243 28.76 10.38 50.00
N ARG A 244 29.41 11.47 50.44
CA ARG A 244 29.49 12.71 49.66
C ARG A 244 30.33 12.54 48.39
N GLN A 245 31.45 11.83 48.47
CA GLN A 245 32.30 11.56 47.30
C GLN A 245 31.60 10.66 46.26
N THR A 246 30.84 9.65 46.69
CA THR A 246 30.03 8.82 45.75
C THR A 246 28.91 9.64 45.11
N LEU A 247 28.15 10.40 45.89
CA LEU A 247 27.09 11.29 45.35
C LEU A 247 27.64 12.36 44.40
N GLU A 248 28.85 12.88 44.65
CA GLU A 248 29.52 13.78 43.71
C GLU A 248 29.97 13.08 42.42
N ALA A 249 30.45 11.84 42.51
CA ALA A 249 30.83 11.04 41.34
C ALA A 249 29.61 10.66 40.49
N GLU A 250 28.52 10.21 41.13
CA GLU A 250 27.22 9.93 40.51
C GLU A 250 26.65 11.19 39.85
N ARG A 251 26.69 12.35 40.53
CA ARG A 251 26.25 13.62 39.94
C ARG A 251 27.08 14.02 38.71
N LYS A 252 28.40 13.79 38.72
CA LYS A 252 29.28 14.01 37.56
C LYS A 252 28.94 13.05 36.40
N ALA A 253 28.71 11.77 36.70
CA ALA A 253 28.30 10.77 35.71
C ALA A 253 26.93 11.07 35.08
N LEU A 254 25.94 11.49 35.89
CA LEU A 254 24.61 11.90 35.41
C LEU A 254 24.66 13.16 34.54
N LEU A 255 25.54 14.12 34.87
CA LEU A 255 25.75 15.30 34.02
C LEU A 255 26.40 14.94 32.67
N ALA A 256 27.37 14.02 32.66
CA ALA A 256 27.96 13.51 31.41
C ALA A 256 26.94 12.75 30.55
N ALA A 257 26.21 11.79 31.15
CA ALA A 257 25.18 11.03 30.45
C ALA A 257 24.03 11.91 29.92
N ARG A 258 23.68 13.00 30.64
CA ARG A 258 22.77 14.02 30.14
C ARG A 258 23.35 14.76 28.92
N GLY A 259 24.62 15.13 28.95
CA GLY A 259 25.30 15.75 27.80
C GLY A 259 25.28 14.86 26.56
N ASP A 260 25.58 13.57 26.71
CA ASP A 260 25.53 12.57 25.64
C ASP A 260 24.11 12.40 25.07
N LEU A 261 23.08 12.44 25.92
CA LEU A 261 21.68 12.41 25.50
C LEU A 261 21.29 13.69 24.76
N GLU A 262 21.64 14.88 25.27
CA GLU A 262 21.37 16.15 24.59
C GLU A 262 22.07 16.23 23.23
N ALA A 263 23.28 15.68 23.09
CA ALA A 263 23.95 15.55 21.79
C ALA A 263 23.16 14.61 20.85
N LYS A 264 22.81 13.40 21.30
CA LYS A 264 22.02 12.44 20.50
C LYS A 264 20.65 12.99 20.09
N TYR A 265 20.01 13.81 20.93
CA TYR A 265 18.76 14.49 20.57
C TYR A 265 18.95 15.58 19.51
N ARG A 266 20.08 16.31 19.50
CA ARG A 266 20.40 17.28 18.44
C ARG A 266 20.69 16.56 17.11
N ASP A 267 21.54 15.54 17.12
CA ASP A 267 21.79 14.65 15.99
C ASP A 267 20.49 14.08 15.38
N ALA A 268 19.59 13.59 16.23
CA ALA A 268 18.31 13.05 15.80
C ALA A 268 17.39 14.14 15.21
N ALA A 269 17.34 15.34 15.81
CA ALA A 269 16.55 16.45 15.31
C ALA A 269 17.08 17.04 14.00
N GLU A 270 18.39 17.00 13.76
CA GLU A 270 18.99 17.39 12.47
C GLU A 270 18.70 16.35 11.40
N ARG A 271 18.79 15.05 11.71
CA ARG A 271 18.40 13.96 10.80
C ARG A 271 16.90 13.98 10.47
N ALA A 272 16.05 14.37 11.41
CA ALA A 272 14.62 14.58 11.14
C ALA A 272 14.43 15.69 10.09
N LYS A 273 15.08 16.84 10.29
CA LYS A 273 15.03 17.99 9.37
C LYS A 273 15.61 17.73 7.98
N THR A 274 16.56 16.80 7.83
CA THR A 274 17.00 16.37 6.49
C THR A 274 15.96 15.48 5.84
N LEU A 275 15.41 14.50 6.57
CA LEU A 275 14.37 13.60 6.06
C LEU A 275 13.08 14.34 5.70
N GLU A 276 12.69 15.37 6.47
CA GLU A 276 11.56 16.26 6.15
C GLU A 276 11.77 16.95 4.80
N LYS A 277 12.96 17.51 4.55
CA LYS A 277 13.30 18.15 3.26
C LYS A 277 13.39 17.16 2.11
N ASP A 278 13.91 15.96 2.33
CA ASP A 278 13.99 14.91 1.31
C ASP A 278 12.58 14.41 0.95
N LEU A 279 11.67 14.34 1.93
CA LEU A 279 10.25 14.04 1.71
C LEU A 279 9.56 15.18 0.93
N GLU A 280 9.76 16.45 1.30
CA GLU A 280 9.25 17.61 0.55
C GLU A 280 9.74 17.61 -0.91
N ALA A 281 11.04 17.37 -1.13
CA ALA A 281 11.63 17.30 -2.46
C ALA A 281 11.06 16.12 -3.28
N SER A 282 10.89 14.94 -2.67
CA SER A 282 10.27 13.79 -3.35
C SER A 282 8.80 14.03 -3.67
N ALA A 283 8.04 14.71 -2.79
CA ALA A 283 6.66 15.09 -3.03
C ALA A 283 6.52 16.11 -4.17
N ALA A 284 7.44 17.08 -4.26
CA ALA A 284 7.51 18.04 -5.37
C ALA A 284 7.85 17.36 -6.70
N ALA A 285 8.81 16.42 -6.71
CA ALA A 285 9.15 15.63 -7.90
C ALA A 285 7.96 14.76 -8.36
N LEU A 286 7.31 14.05 -7.43
CA LEU A 286 6.09 13.28 -7.74
C LEU A 286 4.96 14.20 -8.24
N ALA A 287 4.86 15.44 -7.77
CA ALA A 287 3.86 16.39 -8.25
C ALA A 287 4.12 16.84 -9.70
N THR A 288 5.38 17.08 -10.10
CA THR A 288 5.71 17.44 -11.49
C THR A 288 5.56 16.25 -12.44
N GLU A 289 5.97 15.04 -12.05
CA GLU A 289 5.68 13.82 -12.80
C GLU A 289 4.17 13.59 -12.97
N ARG A 290 3.39 13.79 -11.90
CA ARG A 290 1.91 13.70 -11.91
C ARG A 290 1.22 14.74 -12.79
N ALA A 291 1.89 15.84 -13.14
CA ALA A 291 1.42 16.83 -14.10
C ALA A 291 1.82 16.44 -15.54
N LEU A 292 3.07 16.02 -15.76
CA LEU A 292 3.57 15.54 -17.05
C LEU A 292 2.86 14.26 -17.53
N ALA A 293 2.41 13.40 -16.60
CA ALA A 293 1.54 12.27 -16.91
C ALA A 293 0.16 12.76 -17.41
N ALA A 294 -0.46 13.71 -16.71
CA ALA A 294 -1.78 14.23 -17.07
C ALA A 294 -1.80 14.97 -18.43
N THR A 295 -0.72 15.68 -18.80
CA THR A 295 -0.61 16.28 -20.14
C THR A 295 -0.49 15.21 -21.24
N ARG A 296 0.34 14.18 -21.02
CA ARG A 296 0.46 13.04 -21.94
C ARG A 296 -0.85 12.25 -22.08
N GLU A 297 -1.60 12.08 -20.99
CA GLU A 297 -2.93 11.45 -21.02
C GLU A 297 -3.94 12.28 -21.82
N ALA A 298 -3.94 13.61 -21.67
CA ALA A 298 -4.79 14.50 -22.47
C ALA A 298 -4.41 14.52 -23.96
N GLU A 299 -3.12 14.47 -24.28
CA GLU A 299 -2.61 14.32 -25.66
C GLU A 299 -3.00 12.94 -26.26
N ALA A 300 -2.88 11.86 -25.48
CA ALA A 300 -3.32 10.52 -25.87
C ALA A 300 -4.85 10.45 -26.10
N GLN A 301 -5.65 11.15 -25.29
CA GLN A 301 -7.10 11.25 -25.49
C GLN A 301 -7.44 12.04 -26.77
N ARG A 302 -6.79 13.17 -27.03
CA ARG A 302 -6.97 13.94 -28.28
C ARG A 302 -6.65 13.11 -29.52
N THR A 303 -5.50 12.43 -29.51
CA THR A 303 -5.09 11.56 -30.62
C THR A 303 -6.01 10.35 -30.82
N ARG A 304 -6.61 9.78 -29.76
CA ARG A 304 -7.68 8.77 -29.90
C ARG A 304 -8.91 9.32 -30.62
N VAL A 305 -9.43 10.48 -30.20
CA VAL A 305 -10.58 11.12 -30.85
C VAL A 305 -10.27 11.50 -32.31
N GLU A 306 -9.05 11.94 -32.63
CA GLU A 306 -8.59 12.17 -34.01
C GLU A 306 -8.51 10.88 -34.85
N ILE A 307 -8.20 9.74 -34.24
CA ILE A 307 -8.20 8.44 -34.92
C ILE A 307 -9.63 7.95 -35.12
N GLU A 308 -10.49 8.03 -34.11
CA GLU A 308 -11.90 7.62 -34.17
C GLU A 308 -12.69 8.42 -35.21
N THR A 309 -12.51 9.74 -35.27
CA THR A 309 -13.11 10.59 -36.31
C THR A 309 -12.61 10.23 -37.71
N ARG A 310 -11.30 10.00 -37.90
CA ARG A 310 -10.76 9.51 -39.19
C ARG A 310 -11.28 8.13 -39.58
N VAL A 311 -11.47 7.22 -38.62
CA VAL A 311 -12.07 5.89 -38.86
C VAL A 311 -13.54 6.01 -39.25
N GLN A 312 -14.30 6.90 -38.60
CA GLN A 312 -15.69 7.20 -38.98
C GLN A 312 -15.77 7.82 -40.37
N GLU A 313 -14.91 8.80 -40.70
CA GLU A 313 -14.82 9.36 -42.06
C GLU A 313 -14.51 8.30 -43.11
N LEU A 314 -13.51 7.44 -42.86
CA LEU A 314 -13.16 6.35 -43.79
C LEU A 314 -14.32 5.37 -43.95
N SER A 315 -14.99 4.99 -42.87
CA SER A 315 -16.19 4.13 -42.89
C SER A 315 -17.32 4.76 -43.71
N GLN A 316 -17.59 6.06 -43.54
CA GLN A 316 -18.58 6.80 -44.34
C GLN A 316 -18.18 6.85 -45.83
N ARG A 317 -16.90 7.08 -46.15
CA ARG A 317 -16.38 7.06 -47.52
C ARG A 317 -16.49 5.66 -48.16
N PHE A 318 -16.22 4.58 -47.41
CA PHE A 318 -16.44 3.21 -47.89
C PHE A 318 -17.92 2.91 -48.10
N ALA A 319 -18.81 3.36 -47.21
CA ALA A 319 -20.25 3.21 -47.37
C ALA A 319 -20.80 4.02 -48.56
N ALA A 320 -20.24 5.20 -48.84
CA ALA A 320 -20.55 5.99 -50.03
C ALA A 320 -20.07 5.27 -51.30
N MET A 321 -18.81 4.84 -51.38
CA MET A 321 -18.29 4.08 -52.52
C MET A 321 -19.03 2.74 -52.75
N ALA A 322 -19.49 2.08 -51.68
CA ALA A 322 -20.31 0.87 -51.80
C ALA A 322 -21.70 1.18 -52.41
N LYS A 323 -22.34 2.29 -52.00
CA LYS A 323 -23.59 2.77 -52.61
C LYS A 323 -23.39 3.19 -54.07
N GLU A 324 -22.32 3.91 -54.38
CA GLU A 324 -21.98 4.30 -55.76
C GLU A 324 -21.74 3.08 -56.66
N ARG A 325 -20.99 2.07 -56.19
CA ARG A 325 -20.78 0.81 -56.90
C ARG A 325 -22.09 0.04 -57.14
N LEU A 326 -23.03 0.08 -56.18
CA LEU A 326 -24.33 -0.58 -56.29
C LEU A 326 -25.28 0.17 -57.24
N VAL A 327 -25.26 1.51 -57.23
CA VAL A 327 -25.98 2.33 -58.22
C VAL A 327 -25.38 2.17 -59.62
N ALA A 328 -24.05 2.07 -59.74
CA ALA A 328 -23.38 1.82 -61.00
C ALA A 328 -23.68 0.42 -61.57
N SER A 329 -23.81 -0.62 -60.73
CA SER A 329 -24.15 -1.97 -61.18
C SER A 329 -25.60 -2.13 -61.65
N HIS A 330 -26.47 -1.14 -61.39
CA HIS A 330 -27.83 -1.07 -61.92
C HIS A 330 -27.93 -0.29 -63.24
N ARG A 331 -26.81 0.25 -63.75
CA ARG A 331 -26.75 0.88 -65.07
C ARG A 331 -26.35 -0.17 -66.12
N PRO A 332 -27.20 -0.51 -67.10
CA PRO A 332 -26.84 -1.47 -68.14
C PRO A 332 -25.71 -0.87 -69.01
N ALA A 333 -24.53 -1.48 -68.92
CA ALA A 333 -23.36 -1.11 -69.71
C ALA A 333 -22.84 -2.34 -70.44
N GLU A 334 -22.95 -2.34 -71.76
CA GLU A 334 -22.35 -3.39 -72.59
C GLU A 334 -20.80 -3.31 -72.52
N PRO A 335 -20.10 -4.47 -72.57
CA PRO A 335 -18.66 -4.54 -72.32
C PRO A 335 -17.82 -4.05 -73.52
N THR A 336 -17.82 -2.74 -73.72
CA THR A 336 -16.86 -2.04 -74.60
C THR A 336 -15.41 -2.33 -74.19
N ASP A 337 -14.46 -2.18 -75.11
CA ASP A 337 -13.04 -2.51 -74.82
C ASP A 337 -12.41 -1.64 -73.72
N ALA A 338 -12.97 -0.45 -73.46
CA ALA A 338 -12.63 0.36 -72.29
C ALA A 338 -12.90 -0.37 -70.96
N ALA A 339 -13.96 -1.19 -70.87
CA ALA A 339 -14.23 -2.01 -69.68
C ALA A 339 -13.20 -3.14 -69.53
N LYS A 340 -12.71 -3.71 -70.63
CA LYS A 340 -11.62 -4.72 -70.60
C LYS A 340 -10.32 -4.10 -70.10
N GLN A 341 -9.97 -2.91 -70.61
CA GLN A 341 -8.80 -2.14 -70.14
C GLN A 341 -8.94 -1.72 -68.67
N ALA A 342 -10.13 -1.34 -68.20
CA ALA A 342 -10.38 -1.06 -66.80
C ALA A 342 -10.17 -2.32 -65.93
N ILE A 343 -10.67 -3.48 -66.36
CA ILE A 343 -10.47 -4.77 -65.66
C ILE A 343 -8.98 -5.17 -65.65
N GLU A 344 -8.20 -4.86 -66.69
CA GLU A 344 -6.75 -5.08 -66.68
C GLU A 344 -6.00 -4.09 -65.76
N MET A 345 -6.45 -2.84 -65.69
CA MET A 345 -5.94 -1.85 -64.74
C MET A 345 -6.24 -2.25 -63.28
N GLU A 346 -7.43 -2.75 -62.98
CA GLU A 346 -7.79 -3.30 -61.66
C GLU A 346 -6.98 -4.58 -61.33
N LYS A 347 -6.81 -5.50 -62.30
CA LYS A 347 -5.90 -6.65 -62.11
C LYS A 347 -4.46 -6.21 -61.84
N ALA A 348 -4.01 -5.11 -62.44
CA ALA A 348 -2.70 -4.53 -62.20
C ALA A 348 -2.60 -3.79 -60.84
N SER A 349 -3.67 -3.17 -60.32
CA SER A 349 -3.69 -2.60 -58.97
C SER A 349 -3.73 -3.70 -57.90
N LEU A 350 -4.64 -4.67 -58.04
CA LEU A 350 -4.71 -5.88 -57.20
C LEU A 350 -3.39 -6.66 -57.21
N GLY A 351 -2.69 -6.71 -58.35
CA GLY A 351 -1.35 -7.30 -58.47
C GLY A 351 -0.25 -6.53 -57.72
N LYS A 352 -0.40 -5.22 -57.50
CA LYS A 352 0.48 -4.39 -56.66
C LYS A 352 0.08 -4.51 -55.18
N GLU A 353 -1.21 -4.43 -54.88
CA GLU A 353 -1.77 -4.58 -53.53
C GLU A 353 -1.44 -5.95 -52.94
N ARG A 354 -1.59 -7.05 -53.69
CA ARG A 354 -1.17 -8.40 -53.27
C ARG A 354 0.32 -8.46 -52.92
N LYS A 355 1.20 -7.79 -53.69
CA LYS A 355 2.64 -7.72 -53.41
C LYS A 355 2.95 -6.84 -52.20
N PHE A 356 2.18 -5.76 -51.97
CA PHE A 356 2.30 -4.92 -50.79
C PHE A 356 1.85 -5.67 -49.53
N LEU A 357 0.69 -6.32 -49.55
CA LEU A 357 0.17 -7.15 -48.47
C LEU A 357 1.11 -8.34 -48.16
N GLN A 358 1.67 -8.99 -49.19
CA GLN A 358 2.66 -10.06 -49.00
C GLN A 358 3.93 -9.55 -48.31
N ARG A 359 4.46 -8.39 -48.72
CA ARG A 359 5.59 -7.74 -48.03
C ARG A 359 5.25 -7.35 -46.60
N ARG A 360 4.05 -6.79 -46.37
CA ARG A 360 3.60 -6.37 -45.04
C ARG A 360 3.35 -7.56 -44.11
N ALA A 361 2.91 -8.71 -44.63
CA ALA A 361 2.79 -9.95 -43.86
C ALA A 361 4.17 -10.46 -43.41
N ILE A 362 5.17 -10.44 -44.30
CA ILE A 362 6.56 -10.77 -43.94
C ILE A 362 7.10 -9.79 -42.88
N GLU A 363 6.89 -8.48 -43.05
CA GLU A 363 7.28 -7.41 -42.11
C GLU A 363 6.55 -7.48 -40.75
N VAL A 364 5.43 -8.21 -40.66
CA VAL A 364 4.73 -8.51 -39.39
C VAL A 364 5.31 -9.77 -38.76
N LEU A 365 5.55 -10.84 -39.54
CA LEU A 365 6.17 -12.07 -39.05
C LEU A 365 7.60 -11.83 -38.53
N GLU A 366 8.40 -11.01 -39.22
CA GLU A 366 9.73 -10.57 -38.75
C GLU A 366 9.65 -9.76 -37.45
N ARG A 367 8.58 -8.99 -37.23
CA ARG A 367 8.34 -8.29 -35.95
C ARG A 367 7.91 -9.25 -34.85
N GLU A 368 7.03 -10.21 -35.14
CA GLU A 368 6.64 -11.25 -34.17
C GLU A 368 7.85 -12.09 -33.75
N GLU A 369 8.73 -12.46 -34.69
CA GLU A 369 9.98 -13.14 -34.39
C GLU A 369 10.89 -12.27 -33.51
N GLN A 370 11.10 -10.99 -33.86
CA GLN A 370 11.84 -10.04 -33.01
C GLN A 370 11.20 -9.80 -31.63
N VAL A 371 9.89 -9.99 -31.46
CA VAL A 371 9.21 -9.91 -30.16
C VAL A 371 9.46 -11.18 -29.34
N ARG A 372 9.26 -12.37 -29.93
CA ARG A 372 9.60 -13.65 -29.28
C ARG A 372 11.06 -13.72 -28.85
N ASP A 373 11.94 -13.17 -29.68
CA ASP A 373 13.39 -13.10 -29.46
C ASP A 373 13.78 -12.09 -28.34
N ARG A 374 12.89 -11.16 -27.98
CA ARG A 374 13.00 -10.29 -26.80
C ARG A 374 12.36 -10.93 -25.56
N GLU A 375 11.21 -11.58 -25.71
CA GLU A 375 10.51 -12.31 -24.66
C GLU A 375 11.36 -13.47 -24.12
N ALA A 376 12.08 -14.20 -24.98
CA ALA A 376 13.07 -15.19 -24.56
C ALA A 376 14.16 -14.54 -23.67
N LYS A 377 14.69 -13.39 -24.09
CA LYS A 377 15.74 -12.65 -23.38
C LYS A 377 15.25 -11.97 -22.09
N THR A 378 13.95 -11.69 -21.94
CA THR A 378 13.37 -11.28 -20.63
C THR A 378 13.15 -12.49 -19.73
N GLN A 379 12.62 -13.61 -20.25
CA GLN A 379 12.47 -14.85 -19.48
C GLN A 379 13.82 -15.39 -18.96
N GLU A 380 14.90 -15.30 -19.74
CA GLU A 380 16.25 -15.63 -19.27
C GLU A 380 16.71 -14.74 -18.11
N ARG A 381 16.43 -13.43 -18.18
CA ARG A 381 16.74 -12.48 -17.11
C ARG A 381 15.90 -12.73 -15.85
N GLU A 382 14.61 -13.02 -16.02
CA GLU A 382 13.69 -13.38 -14.92
C GLU A 382 14.15 -14.67 -14.24
N ARG A 383 14.51 -15.72 -15.00
CA ARG A 383 15.10 -16.95 -14.44
C ARG A 383 16.36 -16.64 -13.64
N ALA A 384 17.30 -15.89 -14.22
CA ALA A 384 18.53 -15.47 -13.54
C ALA A 384 18.31 -14.58 -12.30
N LEU A 385 17.19 -13.84 -12.23
CA LEU A 385 16.78 -13.12 -11.01
C LEU A 385 16.22 -14.09 -9.97
N THR A 386 15.29 -14.99 -10.33
CA THR A 386 14.75 -15.98 -9.38
C THR A 386 15.81 -16.94 -8.84
N GLU A 387 16.86 -17.24 -9.61
CA GLU A 387 18.03 -17.99 -9.12
C GLU A 387 18.85 -17.20 -8.09
N ARG A 388 19.02 -15.88 -8.30
CA ARG A 388 19.67 -15.00 -7.32
C ARG A 388 18.85 -14.84 -6.06
N GLU A 389 17.54 -14.67 -6.17
CA GLU A 389 16.62 -14.60 -5.03
C GLU A 389 16.66 -15.89 -4.20
N ARG A 390 16.64 -17.06 -4.85
CA ARG A 390 16.83 -18.36 -4.18
C ARG A 390 18.19 -18.46 -3.50
N ALA A 391 19.26 -17.98 -4.14
CA ALA A 391 20.61 -17.98 -3.56
C ALA A 391 20.76 -17.00 -2.37
N LEU A 392 20.04 -15.88 -2.37
CA LEU A 392 19.97 -14.95 -1.25
C LEU A 392 19.15 -15.55 -0.10
N ALA A 393 17.94 -16.04 -0.36
CA ALA A 393 17.11 -16.71 0.64
C ALA A 393 17.80 -17.93 1.29
N ALA A 394 18.59 -18.69 0.51
CA ALA A 394 19.42 -19.77 1.05
C ALA A 394 20.51 -19.27 2.01
N ARG A 395 21.16 -18.14 1.70
CA ARG A 395 22.15 -17.50 2.58
C ARG A 395 21.52 -16.86 3.81
N GLU A 396 20.35 -16.26 3.68
CA GLU A 396 19.57 -15.73 4.82
C GLU A 396 19.15 -16.85 5.76
N ALA A 397 18.70 -17.99 5.22
CA ALA A 397 18.44 -19.19 6.01
C ALA A 397 19.71 -19.80 6.65
N GLU A 398 20.87 -19.68 6.01
CA GLU A 398 22.17 -20.09 6.59
C GLU A 398 22.60 -19.14 7.73
N VAL A 399 22.47 -17.82 7.56
CA VAL A 399 22.72 -16.83 8.60
C VAL A 399 21.77 -17.03 9.78
N ALA A 400 20.46 -17.19 9.55
CA ALA A 400 19.49 -17.45 10.61
C ALA A 400 19.78 -18.78 11.37
N ARG A 401 20.33 -19.80 10.69
CA ARG A 401 20.81 -21.03 11.33
C ARG A 401 22.06 -20.80 12.17
N ILE A 402 23.00 -19.95 11.73
CA ILE A 402 24.18 -19.57 12.49
C ILE A 402 23.77 -18.74 13.72
N GLU A 403 22.83 -17.81 13.59
CA GLU A 403 22.29 -17.01 14.70
C GLU A 403 21.49 -17.85 15.72
N THR A 404 20.77 -18.89 15.28
CA THR A 404 20.04 -19.80 16.17
C THR A 404 20.87 -20.95 16.75
N THR A 405 22.05 -21.24 16.18
CA THR A 405 23.02 -22.21 16.76
C THR A 405 24.16 -21.54 17.52
N ALA A 406 24.33 -20.22 17.40
CA ALA A 406 25.10 -19.42 18.35
C ALA A 406 24.45 -19.55 19.74
N PRO A 407 25.16 -20.07 20.76
CA PRO A 407 24.55 -20.26 22.07
C PRO A 407 24.24 -18.92 22.70
N SER A 408 22.97 -18.73 23.09
CA SER A 408 22.55 -17.63 23.95
C SER A 408 23.44 -17.60 25.21
N ALA A 409 24.17 -16.51 25.41
CA ALA A 409 25.10 -16.38 26.52
C ALA A 409 24.31 -16.40 27.85
N PRO A 410 24.53 -17.37 28.74
CA PRO A 410 23.80 -17.43 30.00
C PRO A 410 24.17 -16.26 30.92
N ALA A 411 23.17 -15.72 31.61
CA ALA A 411 23.37 -14.74 32.68
C ALA A 411 24.32 -15.30 33.77
N PRO A 412 25.11 -14.44 34.44
CA PRO A 412 26.40 -14.84 34.99
C PRO A 412 26.31 -15.76 36.21
N ALA A 413 27.04 -16.89 36.16
CA ALA A 413 27.23 -17.81 37.26
C ALA A 413 28.72 -18.12 37.47
N ALA A 414 29.30 -17.56 38.54
CA ALA A 414 30.67 -17.75 39.03
C ALA A 414 31.84 -17.31 38.11
N PRO A 415 33.00 -16.93 38.68
CA PRO A 415 34.15 -16.46 37.90
C PRO A 415 34.99 -17.63 37.35
N VAL A 416 34.56 -18.19 36.22
CA VAL A 416 35.50 -18.91 35.34
C VAL A 416 36.54 -17.88 34.86
N GLN A 417 37.83 -18.19 35.00
CA GLN A 417 38.87 -17.27 34.52
C GLN A 417 38.70 -17.07 33.00
N PRO A 418 38.75 -15.82 32.50
CA PRO A 418 38.66 -15.59 31.07
C PRO A 418 39.84 -16.27 30.38
N ASP A 419 39.61 -16.89 29.21
CA ASP A 419 40.68 -17.42 28.37
C ASP A 419 41.48 -16.25 27.77
N VAL A 420 42.44 -15.78 28.56
CA VAL A 420 43.29 -14.62 28.22
C VAL A 420 44.08 -14.89 26.94
N ASP A 421 44.41 -16.15 26.64
CA ASP A 421 45.19 -16.50 25.47
C ASP A 421 44.33 -16.61 24.20
N ALA A 422 43.05 -17.01 24.30
CA ALA A 422 42.09 -16.81 23.22
C ALA A 422 41.86 -15.31 22.94
N ALA A 423 41.67 -14.50 24.00
CA ALA A 423 41.50 -13.04 23.86
C ALA A 423 42.74 -12.37 23.23
N ARG A 424 43.96 -12.75 23.65
CA ARG A 424 45.22 -12.29 23.05
C ARG A 424 45.33 -12.66 21.57
N LYS A 425 45.00 -13.91 21.21
CA LYS A 425 45.03 -14.37 19.81
C LYS A 425 44.04 -13.63 18.91
N ASP A 426 42.86 -13.25 19.43
CA ASP A 426 41.91 -12.41 18.72
C ASP A 426 42.42 -10.96 18.57
N ILE A 427 42.98 -10.38 19.65
CA ILE A 427 43.62 -9.05 19.60
C ILE A 427 44.76 -9.03 18.57
N GLU A 428 45.64 -10.03 18.54
CA GLU A 428 46.71 -10.16 17.53
C GLU A 428 46.17 -10.25 16.10
N ARG A 429 45.09 -11.00 15.88
CA ARG A 429 44.42 -11.09 14.57
C ARG A 429 43.84 -9.74 14.15
N ARG A 430 43.14 -9.04 15.06
CA ARG A 430 42.60 -7.70 14.81
C ARG A 430 43.70 -6.68 14.53
N VAL A 431 44.81 -6.71 15.27
CA VAL A 431 45.99 -5.85 15.03
C VAL A 431 46.58 -6.11 13.66
N LYS A 432 46.75 -7.38 13.24
CA LYS A 432 47.23 -7.71 11.88
C LYS A 432 46.29 -7.22 10.79
N ILE A 433 44.97 -7.36 10.96
CA ILE A 433 43.96 -6.85 10.02
C ILE A 433 44.01 -5.31 9.93
N ILE A 434 44.20 -4.60 11.05
CA ILE A 434 44.33 -3.14 11.09
C ILE A 434 45.63 -2.69 10.43
N GLN A 435 46.76 -3.36 10.71
CA GLN A 435 48.05 -3.08 10.07
C GLN A 435 47.99 -3.30 8.54
N GLN A 436 47.40 -4.40 8.09
CA GLN A 436 47.20 -4.65 6.66
C GLN A 436 46.32 -3.57 6.01
N LYS A 437 45.19 -3.20 6.64
CA LYS A 437 44.32 -2.13 6.12
C LYS A 437 45.02 -0.76 6.10
N ALA A 438 45.89 -0.45 7.07
CA ALA A 438 46.67 0.78 7.07
C ALA A 438 47.66 0.83 5.89
N LEU A 439 48.34 -0.29 5.60
CA LEU A 439 49.20 -0.41 4.41
C LEU A 439 48.39 -0.30 3.11
N GLU A 440 47.24 -0.99 3.00
CA GLU A 440 46.35 -0.87 1.84
C GLU A 440 45.79 0.54 1.63
N LEU A 441 45.65 1.34 2.68
CA LEU A 441 45.22 2.75 2.58
C LEU A 441 46.37 3.66 2.13
N LEU A 442 47.59 3.48 2.66
CA LEU A 442 48.79 4.18 2.17
C LEU A 442 49.04 3.90 0.68
N ASP A 443 48.92 2.64 0.28
CA ASP A 443 49.01 2.20 -1.12
C ASP A 443 47.98 2.90 -2.03
N ARG A 444 46.78 3.18 -1.50
CA ARG A 444 45.71 3.90 -2.22
C ARG A 444 45.98 5.40 -2.26
N GLU A 445 46.45 6.00 -1.17
CA GLU A 445 46.87 7.41 -1.16
C GLU A 445 48.01 7.66 -2.16
N GLU A 446 49.01 6.80 -2.24
CA GLU A 446 50.07 6.93 -3.24
C GLU A 446 49.53 6.83 -4.67
N LYS A 447 48.61 5.89 -4.93
CA LYS A 447 47.98 5.75 -6.26
C LYS A 447 47.10 6.95 -6.60
N LEU A 448 46.45 7.57 -5.61
CA LEU A 448 45.69 8.82 -5.79
C LEU A 448 46.60 10.03 -5.99
N ARG A 449 47.72 10.16 -5.25
CA ARG A 449 48.73 11.22 -5.47
C ARG A 449 49.36 11.13 -6.85
N LYS A 450 49.71 9.91 -7.31
CA LYS A 450 50.23 9.67 -8.67
C LYS A 450 49.22 10.08 -9.74
N ARG A 451 47.95 9.68 -9.59
CA ARG A 451 46.85 10.12 -10.49
C ARG A 451 46.57 11.62 -10.44
N ALA A 452 46.68 12.25 -9.28
CA ALA A 452 46.51 13.70 -9.15
C ALA A 452 47.64 14.44 -9.90
N ALA A 453 48.89 14.02 -9.76
CA ALA A 453 50.02 14.56 -10.51
C ALA A 453 49.92 14.26 -12.03
N GLU A 454 49.39 13.10 -12.42
CA GLU A 454 49.09 12.78 -13.83
C GLU A 454 47.99 13.69 -14.41
N LEU A 455 46.95 14.00 -13.63
CA LEU A 455 45.89 14.93 -14.00
C LEU A 455 46.42 16.38 -14.08
N GLU A 456 47.17 16.86 -13.09
CA GLU A 456 47.83 18.17 -13.11
C GLU A 456 48.81 18.30 -14.30
N ALA A 457 49.53 17.22 -14.63
CA ALA A 457 50.37 17.14 -15.83
C ALA A 457 49.59 17.09 -17.15
N MET A 458 48.30 16.71 -17.14
CA MET A 458 47.42 16.80 -18.31
C MET A 458 46.72 18.17 -18.39
N GLU A 459 46.27 18.73 -17.26
CA GLU A 459 45.68 20.07 -17.17
C GLU A 459 46.68 21.16 -17.57
N SER A 460 47.93 21.08 -17.11
CA SER A 460 49.00 22.00 -17.55
C SER A 460 49.34 21.89 -19.04
N ARG A 461 49.27 20.69 -19.63
CA ARG A 461 49.40 20.48 -21.09
C ARG A 461 48.22 21.07 -21.87
N LEU A 462 47.00 20.97 -21.35
CA LEU A 462 45.81 21.55 -21.95
C LEU A 462 45.80 23.08 -21.83
N ALA A 463 46.18 23.62 -20.67
CA ALA A 463 46.29 25.07 -20.43
C ALA A 463 47.38 25.72 -21.29
N GLY A 464 48.52 25.06 -21.49
CA GLY A 464 49.56 25.48 -22.44
C GLY A 464 49.18 25.28 -23.91
N GLY A 465 48.05 24.63 -24.20
CA GLY A 465 47.62 24.21 -25.54
C GLY A 465 46.68 25.18 -26.26
N VAL A 466 46.40 26.37 -25.72
CA VAL A 466 45.44 27.33 -26.29
C VAL A 466 46.16 28.52 -26.94
N PRO A 467 46.53 28.44 -28.24
CA PRO A 467 46.90 29.62 -29.00
C PRO A 467 45.65 30.46 -29.30
N ALA A 468 45.56 31.66 -28.75
CA ALA A 468 44.52 32.61 -29.10
C ALA A 468 44.59 32.99 -30.58
N LYS A 469 43.42 33.10 -31.22
CA LYS A 469 43.19 33.59 -32.58
C LYS A 469 41.93 34.44 -32.61
#